data_AF-A0A371Y9M6-F1
#
_entry.id   AF-A0A371Y9M6-F1
#
_cell.length_a   1.000
_cell.length_b   1.000
_cell.length_c   1.000
_cell.angle_alpha   90.00
_cell.angle_beta   90.00
_cell.angle_gamma   90.00
#
_symmetry.space_group_name_H-M   'P 1'
#
loop_
_entity.id
_entity.type
_entity.pdbx_description
1 polymer ?
#
loop_
_entity_poly.entity_id
_entity_poly.type
_entity_poly.pdbx_seq_one_letter_code
_entity_poly.pdbx_strand_id
1 'polypeptide(L)'
;MQDTVAVALITALSTLFAAGLTGAITLRLQRRQAAAERVRAREEARRAAYAGLLAASTETWFAIDAMWRLVPPQNVDDPMHPEAGEVLSALKRLDHALHVACLHGPSSIDTEAAELYFYADKEFGTIMQVLDGNIGDSRRAVHCAIPSLALIP
;
A
#
# COMPACT_ATOMS: atom_id res chain seq x y z
N MET A 1 39.69 55.57 32.59
CA MET A 1 39.92 54.70 31.41
C MET A 1 39.74 53.22 31.70
N GLN A 2 40.10 52.70 32.88
CA GLN A 2 39.83 51.29 33.24
C GLN A 2 38.32 50.96 33.34
N ASP A 3 37.50 51.87 33.87
CA ASP A 3 36.05 51.63 34.02
C ASP A 3 35.31 51.43 32.69
N THR A 4 35.68 52.20 31.65
CA THR A 4 35.08 52.06 30.32
C THR A 4 35.42 50.72 29.65
N VAL A 5 36.62 50.18 29.92
CA VAL A 5 37.04 48.86 29.41
C VAL A 5 36.27 47.74 30.09
N ALA A 6 36.05 47.84 31.42
CA ALA A 6 35.27 46.85 32.17
C ALA A 6 33.81 46.77 31.68
N VAL A 7 33.18 47.92 31.44
CA VAL A 7 31.79 47.97 30.94
C VAL A 7 31.68 47.39 29.53
N ALA A 8 32.64 47.69 28.63
CA ALA A 8 32.66 47.11 27.29
C ALA A 8 32.79 45.58 27.31
N LEU A 9 33.64 45.04 28.19
CA LEU A 9 33.81 43.60 28.37
C LEU A 9 32.55 42.90 28.88
N ILE A 10 31.88 43.46 29.90
CA ILE A 10 30.63 42.91 30.43
C ILE A 10 29.54 42.90 29.36
N THR A 11 29.46 43.97 28.55
CA THR A 11 28.49 44.08 27.47
C THR A 11 28.75 43.04 26.39
N ALA A 12 30.02 42.89 25.96
CA ALA A 12 30.42 41.89 24.97
C ALA A 12 30.21 40.44 25.44
N LEU A 13 30.50 40.16 26.72
CA LEU A 13 30.22 38.85 27.32
C LEU A 13 28.72 38.58 27.39
N SER A 14 27.91 39.58 27.74
CA SER A 14 26.46 39.45 27.83
C SER A 14 25.83 39.19 26.45
N THR A 15 26.28 39.87 25.40
CA THR A 15 25.81 39.63 24.03
C THR A 15 26.25 38.27 23.50
N LEU A 16 27.49 37.85 23.78
CA LEU A 16 27.98 36.52 23.43
C LEU A 16 27.17 35.42 24.13
N PHE A 17 26.88 35.60 25.42
CA PHE A 17 26.08 34.64 26.19
C PHE A 17 24.64 34.58 25.71
N ALA A 18 24.03 35.73 25.41
CA ALA A 18 22.68 35.80 24.84
C ALA A 18 22.61 35.11 23.46
N ALA A 19 23.60 35.35 22.59
CA ALA A 19 23.68 34.69 21.29
C ALA A 19 23.89 33.17 21.42
N GLY A 20 24.77 32.75 22.33
CA GLY A 20 25.02 31.33 22.63
C GLY A 20 23.79 30.61 23.17
N LEU A 21 23.07 31.23 24.11
CA LEU A 21 21.83 30.68 24.67
C LEU A 21 20.75 30.56 23.60
N THR A 22 20.60 31.60 22.76
CA THR A 22 19.63 31.59 21.66
C THR A 22 19.96 30.49 20.66
N GLY A 23 21.22 30.37 20.25
CA GLY A 23 21.69 29.30 19.36
C GLY A 23 21.49 27.89 19.95
N ALA A 24 21.70 27.71 21.25
CA ALA A 24 21.47 26.43 21.91
C ALA A 24 19.98 26.07 21.96
N ILE A 25 19.11 27.04 22.22
CA ILE A 25 17.64 26.84 22.25
C ILE A 25 17.11 26.51 20.86
N THR A 26 17.53 27.25 19.82
CA THR A 26 17.08 27.00 18.45
C THR A 26 17.51 25.62 17.96
N LEU A 27 18.75 25.21 18.24
CA LEU A 27 19.27 23.90 17.85
C LEU A 27 18.56 22.76 18.60
N ARG A 28 18.22 22.97 19.88
CA ARG A 28 17.41 22.02 20.66
C ARG A 28 15.97 21.91 20.12
N LEU A 29 15.36 23.03 19.72
CA LEU A 29 14.02 23.04 19.14
C LEU A 29 13.99 22.34 17.79
N GLN A 30 14.95 22.63 16.91
CA GLN A 30 15.11 21.96 15.61
C GLN A 30 15.28 20.45 15.76
N ARG A 31 16.09 20.00 16.71
CA ARG A 31 16.24 18.56 16.99
C ARG A 31 14.94 17.90 17.42
N ARG A 32 14.13 18.59 18.24
CA ARG A 32 12.81 18.10 18.65
C ARG A 32 11.82 18.07 17.49
N GLN A 33 11.81 19.09 16.65
CA GLN A 33 10.97 19.16 15.45
C GLN A 33 11.33 18.05 14.47
N ALA A 34 12.62 17.86 14.16
CA ALA A 34 13.09 16.79 13.28
C ALA A 34 12.74 15.39 13.82
N ALA A 35 12.79 15.19 15.15
CA ALA A 35 12.37 13.93 15.75
C ALA A 35 10.85 13.71 15.60
N ALA A 36 10.03 14.74 15.84
CA ALA A 36 8.58 14.66 15.68
C ALA A 36 8.16 14.45 14.21
N GLU A 37 8.84 15.11 13.27
CA GLU A 37 8.62 14.93 11.82
C GLU A 37 8.93 13.51 11.37
N ARG A 38 9.99 12.89 11.89
CA ARG A 38 10.31 11.48 11.57
C ARG A 38 9.23 10.51 12.04
N VAL A 39 8.61 10.78 13.20
CA VAL A 39 7.50 9.95 13.70
C VAL A 39 6.28 10.13 12.79
N ARG A 40 5.92 11.38 12.46
CA ARG A 40 4.81 11.67 11.54
C ARG A 40 5.01 11.07 10.16
N ALA A 41 6.20 11.22 9.58
CA ALA A 41 6.54 10.65 8.27
C ALA A 41 6.40 9.12 8.26
N ARG A 42 6.75 8.44 9.36
CA ARG A 42 6.55 6.98 9.50
C ARG A 42 5.07 6.61 9.60
N GLU A 43 4.29 7.37 10.35
CA GLU A 43 2.85 7.15 10.46
C GLU A 43 2.13 7.40 9.13
N GLU A 44 2.52 8.44 8.41
CA GLU A 44 2.01 8.76 7.07
C GLU A 44 2.38 7.67 6.06
N ALA A 45 3.64 7.20 6.06
CA ALA A 45 4.07 6.08 5.22
C ALA A 45 3.28 4.81 5.51
N ARG A 46 3.00 4.51 6.80
CA ARG A 46 2.13 3.41 7.21
C ARG A 46 0.73 3.55 6.63
N ARG A 47 0.08 4.70 6.84
CA ARG A 47 -1.28 4.95 6.34
C ARG A 47 -1.35 4.84 4.82
N ALA A 48 -0.36 5.38 4.12
CA ALA A 48 -0.26 5.30 2.67
C ALA A 48 -0.10 3.85 2.18
N ALA A 49 0.75 3.06 2.84
CA ALA A 49 0.93 1.64 2.52
C ALA A 49 -0.38 0.84 2.70
N TYR A 50 -1.09 1.06 3.80
CA TYR A 50 -2.39 0.42 4.06
C TYR A 50 -3.46 0.83 3.05
N ALA A 51 -3.57 2.13 2.77
CA ALA A 51 -4.52 2.62 1.78
C ALA A 51 -4.19 2.04 0.38
N GLY A 52 -2.92 1.94 0.04
CA GLY A 52 -2.46 1.31 -1.20
C GLY A 52 -2.84 -0.16 -1.29
N LEU A 53 -2.64 -0.93 -0.21
CA LEU A 53 -3.05 -2.34 -0.15
C LEU A 53 -4.56 -2.50 -0.36
N LEU A 54 -5.38 -1.72 0.35
CA LEU A 54 -6.84 -1.79 0.24
C LEU A 54 -7.34 -1.37 -1.15
N ALA A 55 -6.70 -0.37 -1.76
CA ALA A 55 -7.02 0.03 -3.13
C ALA A 55 -6.68 -1.08 -4.13
N ALA A 56 -5.47 -1.64 -4.03
CA ALA A 56 -5.02 -2.71 -4.91
C ALA A 56 -5.86 -3.99 -4.75
N SER A 57 -6.30 -4.32 -3.54
CA SER A 57 -7.18 -5.46 -3.31
C SER A 57 -8.55 -5.24 -3.94
N THR A 58 -9.13 -4.04 -3.79
CA THR A 58 -10.42 -3.69 -4.38
C THR A 58 -10.37 -3.76 -5.91
N GLU A 59 -9.30 -3.22 -6.49
CA GLU A 59 -9.08 -3.28 -7.94
C GLU A 59 -8.92 -4.71 -8.45
N THR A 60 -8.18 -5.55 -7.72
CA THR A 60 -8.00 -6.96 -8.05
C THR A 60 -9.35 -7.69 -8.05
N TRP A 61 -10.18 -7.47 -7.02
CA TRP A 61 -11.51 -8.07 -6.96
C TRP A 61 -12.44 -7.60 -8.08
N PHE A 62 -12.38 -6.32 -8.48
CA PHE A 62 -13.15 -5.84 -9.63
C PHE A 62 -12.69 -6.46 -10.95
N ALA A 63 -11.37 -6.64 -11.14
CA ALA A 63 -10.85 -7.32 -12.32
C ALA A 63 -11.29 -8.79 -12.37
N ILE A 64 -11.24 -9.48 -11.22
CA ILE A 64 -11.70 -10.88 -11.08
C ILE A 64 -13.20 -10.99 -11.37
N ASP A 65 -14.03 -10.09 -10.82
CA ASP A 65 -15.48 -10.06 -11.07
C ASP A 65 -15.81 -9.77 -12.54
N ALA A 66 -15.05 -8.88 -13.19
CA ALA A 66 -15.18 -8.65 -14.63
C ALA A 66 -14.88 -9.92 -15.43
N MET A 67 -13.85 -10.67 -15.04
CA MET A 67 -13.46 -11.91 -15.71
C MET A 67 -14.50 -13.02 -15.53
N TRP A 68 -15.15 -13.11 -14.37
CA TRP A 68 -16.26 -14.06 -14.14
C TRP A 68 -17.47 -13.83 -15.05
N ARG A 69 -17.62 -12.62 -15.60
CA ARG A 69 -18.73 -12.28 -16.52
C ARG A 69 -18.43 -12.62 -17.97
N LEU A 70 -17.23 -13.12 -18.27
CA LEU A 70 -16.85 -13.48 -19.62
C LEU A 70 -17.51 -14.79 -20.06
N VAL A 71 -17.77 -14.86 -21.36
CA VAL A 71 -18.22 -16.08 -22.02
C VAL A 71 -16.98 -16.90 -22.38
N PRO A 72 -16.95 -18.22 -22.12
CA PRO A 72 -15.84 -19.07 -22.53
C PRO A 72 -15.59 -18.98 -24.03
N PRO A 73 -14.33 -19.07 -24.49
CA PRO A 73 -14.01 -19.08 -25.90
C PRO A 73 -14.70 -20.25 -26.62
N GLN A 74 -15.07 -20.04 -27.87
CA GLN A 74 -15.78 -21.06 -28.66
C GLN A 74 -14.80 -22.04 -29.30
N ASN A 75 -13.60 -21.58 -29.62
CA ASN A 75 -12.54 -22.38 -30.21
C ASN A 75 -11.25 -22.26 -29.39
N VAL A 76 -10.41 -23.30 -29.47
CA VAL A 76 -9.09 -23.32 -28.81
C VAL A 76 -8.15 -22.25 -29.39
N ASP A 77 -8.33 -21.90 -30.67
CA ASP A 77 -7.53 -20.89 -31.36
C ASP A 77 -8.03 -19.45 -31.11
N ASP A 78 -9.11 -19.27 -30.35
CA ASP A 78 -9.60 -17.93 -30.01
C ASP A 78 -8.56 -17.21 -29.14
N PRO A 79 -8.29 -15.92 -29.38
CA PRO A 79 -7.31 -15.17 -28.61
C PRO A 79 -7.74 -15.06 -27.14
N MET A 80 -6.76 -15.15 -26.23
CA MET A 80 -7.01 -15.03 -24.81
C MET A 80 -7.64 -13.66 -24.48
N HIS A 81 -8.66 -13.69 -23.62
CA HIS A 81 -9.37 -12.51 -23.18
C HIS A 81 -8.41 -11.46 -22.60
N PRO A 82 -8.45 -10.19 -23.05
CA PRO A 82 -7.59 -9.13 -22.54
C PRO A 82 -7.74 -8.93 -21.02
N GLU A 83 -8.91 -9.21 -20.48
CA GLU A 83 -9.25 -9.16 -19.07
C GLU A 83 -8.37 -10.10 -18.22
N ALA A 84 -7.89 -11.23 -18.75
CA ALA A 84 -6.95 -12.08 -18.05
C ALA A 84 -5.60 -11.37 -17.82
N GLY A 85 -5.17 -10.57 -18.79
CA GLY A 85 -4.00 -9.70 -18.65
C GLY A 85 -4.22 -8.60 -17.61
N GLU A 86 -5.43 -8.05 -17.54
CA GLU A 86 -5.80 -7.05 -16.54
C GLU A 86 -5.79 -7.63 -15.12
N VAL A 87 -6.35 -8.82 -14.90
CA VAL A 87 -6.30 -9.51 -13.60
C VAL A 87 -4.86 -9.80 -13.19
N LEU A 88 -4.02 -10.32 -14.10
CA LEU A 88 -2.60 -10.56 -13.83
C LEU A 88 -1.87 -9.25 -13.45
N SER A 89 -2.21 -8.14 -14.10
CA SER A 89 -1.64 -6.83 -13.76
C SER A 89 -2.10 -6.32 -12.39
N ALA A 90 -3.36 -6.59 -12.03
CA ALA A 90 -3.93 -6.22 -10.73
C ALA A 90 -3.31 -7.07 -9.61
N LEU A 91 -3.17 -8.39 -9.80
CA LEU A 91 -2.48 -9.29 -8.87
C LEU A 91 -1.04 -8.86 -8.60
N LYS A 92 -0.29 -8.46 -9.64
CA LYS A 92 1.08 -7.91 -9.45
C LYS A 92 1.10 -6.63 -8.63
N ARG A 93 0.11 -5.75 -8.81
CA ARG A 93 -0.02 -4.53 -8.02
C ARG A 93 -0.41 -4.82 -6.58
N LEU A 94 -1.28 -5.81 -6.36
CA LEU A 94 -1.64 -6.31 -5.05
C LEU A 94 -0.41 -6.91 -4.33
N ASP A 95 0.36 -7.76 -5.00
CA ASP A 95 1.61 -8.32 -4.46
C ASP A 95 2.61 -7.22 -4.07
N HIS A 96 2.80 -6.23 -4.94
CA HIS A 96 3.66 -5.09 -4.62
C HIS A 96 3.14 -4.30 -3.40
N ALA A 97 1.84 -4.00 -3.37
CA ALA A 97 1.23 -3.27 -2.27
C ALA A 97 1.31 -4.04 -0.94
N LEU A 98 1.21 -5.37 -1.00
CA LEU A 98 1.38 -6.27 0.14
C LEU A 98 2.81 -6.19 0.68
N HIS A 99 3.83 -6.28 -0.17
CA HIS A 99 5.22 -6.13 0.25
C HIS A 99 5.47 -4.77 0.93
N VAL A 100 4.91 -3.68 0.40
CA VAL A 100 5.02 -2.34 0.99
C VAL A 100 4.27 -2.26 2.33
N ALA A 101 3.10 -2.89 2.44
CA ALA A 101 2.32 -2.95 3.67
C ALA A 101 3.02 -3.75 4.76
N CYS A 102 3.59 -4.92 4.46
CA CYS A 102 4.36 -5.72 5.42
C CYS A 102 5.64 -5.00 5.87
N LEU A 103 6.27 -4.22 4.98
CA LEU A 103 7.47 -3.45 5.33
C LEU A 103 7.18 -2.34 6.35
N HIS A 104 6.03 -1.67 6.24
CA HIS A 104 5.70 -0.52 7.06
C HIS A 104 4.76 -0.84 8.23
N GLY A 105 3.90 -1.84 8.08
CA GLY A 105 2.79 -2.18 8.98
C GLY A 105 3.19 -2.99 10.22
N PRO A 106 2.30 -3.11 11.22
CA PRO A 106 2.35 -4.15 12.24
C PRO A 106 2.40 -5.56 11.64
N SER A 107 3.27 -6.41 12.17
CA SER A 107 3.41 -7.83 11.77
C SER A 107 2.16 -8.68 12.01
N SER A 108 1.17 -8.16 12.74
CA SER A 108 -0.10 -8.84 13.01
C SER A 108 -1.04 -8.86 11.81
N ILE A 109 -0.69 -8.26 10.68
CA ILE A 109 -1.50 -8.25 9.46
C ILE A 109 -0.86 -9.03 8.31
N ASP A 110 0.37 -9.51 8.48
CA ASP A 110 1.15 -10.12 7.40
C ASP A 110 0.49 -11.41 6.90
N THR A 111 -0.08 -12.20 7.83
CA THR A 111 -0.75 -13.45 7.51
C THR A 111 -2.05 -13.19 6.75
N GLU A 112 -2.90 -12.30 7.25
CA GLU A 112 -4.19 -11.97 6.65
C GLU A 112 -4.00 -11.29 5.28
N ALA A 113 -2.98 -10.44 5.14
CA ALA A 113 -2.63 -9.84 3.86
C ALA A 113 -2.16 -10.92 2.86
N ALA A 114 -1.29 -11.84 3.29
CA ALA A 114 -0.84 -12.94 2.44
C ALA A 114 -1.99 -13.84 2.00
N GLU A 115 -2.89 -14.20 2.92
CA GLU A 115 -4.09 -14.95 2.61
C GLU A 115 -4.95 -14.25 1.56
N LEU A 116 -5.16 -12.94 1.66
CA LEU A 116 -5.90 -12.17 0.67
C LEU A 116 -5.33 -12.31 -0.75
N TYR A 117 -4.00 -12.26 -0.89
CA TYR A 117 -3.34 -12.49 -2.17
C TYR A 117 -3.55 -13.93 -2.67
N PHE A 118 -3.35 -14.94 -1.80
CA PHE A 118 -3.53 -16.33 -2.18
C PHE A 118 -4.98 -16.67 -2.55
N TYR A 119 -5.96 -16.07 -1.89
CA TYR A 119 -7.36 -16.21 -2.29
C TYR A 119 -7.60 -15.62 -3.68
N ALA A 120 -7.11 -14.42 -3.96
CA ALA A 120 -7.27 -13.79 -5.27
C ALA A 120 -6.58 -14.60 -6.39
N ASP A 121 -5.37 -15.12 -6.15
CA ASP A 121 -4.64 -15.97 -7.10
C ASP A 121 -5.37 -17.30 -7.34
N LYS A 122 -5.87 -17.93 -6.28
CA LYS A 122 -6.66 -19.17 -6.37
C LYS A 122 -7.96 -18.96 -7.15
N GLU A 123 -8.66 -17.85 -6.91
CA GLU A 123 -9.88 -17.51 -7.67
C GLU A 123 -9.55 -17.28 -9.15
N PHE A 124 -8.49 -16.54 -9.45
CA PHE A 124 -8.01 -16.37 -10.83
C PHE A 124 -7.73 -17.72 -11.51
N GLY A 125 -6.98 -18.61 -10.84
CA GLY A 125 -6.70 -19.96 -11.34
C GLY A 125 -7.96 -20.79 -11.56
N THR A 126 -8.96 -20.66 -10.68
CA THR A 126 -10.25 -21.34 -10.80
C THR A 126 -11.00 -20.86 -12.04
N ILE A 127 -11.05 -19.55 -12.29
CA ILE A 127 -11.71 -19.01 -13.49
C ILE A 127 -11.01 -19.49 -14.76
N MET A 128 -9.68 -19.45 -14.79
CA MET A 128 -8.92 -19.93 -15.95
C MET A 128 -9.20 -21.40 -16.24
N GLN A 129 -9.27 -22.24 -15.19
CA GLN A 129 -9.64 -23.65 -15.33
C GLN A 129 -11.07 -23.83 -15.84
N VAL A 130 -12.02 -23.01 -15.39
CA VAL A 130 -13.41 -23.05 -15.85
C VAL A 130 -13.54 -22.60 -17.31
N LEU A 131 -12.81 -21.56 -17.72
CA LEU A 131 -12.82 -21.06 -19.09
C LEU A 131 -12.22 -22.10 -20.06
N ASP A 132 -11.08 -22.70 -19.70
CA ASP A 132 -10.41 -23.73 -20.50
C ASP A 132 -11.23 -25.03 -20.57
N GLY A 133 -11.83 -25.45 -19.45
CA GLY A 133 -12.65 -26.66 -19.38
C GLY A 133 -13.99 -26.58 -20.11
N ASN A 134 -14.45 -25.38 -20.50
CA ASN A 134 -15.73 -25.16 -21.20
C ASN A 134 -15.56 -24.62 -22.63
N ILE A 135 -14.37 -24.75 -23.23
CA ILE A 135 -14.16 -24.36 -24.63
C ILE A 135 -15.16 -25.08 -25.53
N GLY A 136 -15.88 -24.32 -26.36
CA GLY A 136 -16.88 -24.83 -27.29
C GLY A 136 -18.25 -25.16 -26.69
N ASP A 137 -18.45 -25.02 -25.36
CA ASP A 137 -19.76 -25.18 -24.72
C ASP A 137 -20.42 -23.83 -24.43
N SER A 138 -21.11 -23.29 -25.44
CA SER A 138 -21.81 -21.99 -25.34
C SER A 138 -23.01 -22.02 -24.38
N ARG A 139 -23.44 -23.18 -23.88
CA ARG A 139 -24.65 -23.33 -23.05
C ARG A 139 -24.39 -23.14 -21.55
N ARG A 140 -23.14 -23.20 -21.10
CA ARG A 140 -22.77 -23.13 -19.67
C ARG A 140 -22.32 -21.75 -19.18
N ALA A 141 -22.06 -20.81 -20.08
CA ALA A 141 -21.58 -19.46 -19.75
C ALA A 141 -22.49 -18.68 -18.80
N VAL A 142 -23.81 -18.95 -18.81
CA VAL A 142 -24.79 -18.18 -18.04
C VAL A 142 -24.96 -18.68 -16.60
N HIS A 143 -24.52 -19.91 -16.29
CA HIS A 143 -24.80 -20.54 -14.99
C HIS A 143 -23.65 -20.46 -13.96
N CYS A 144 -22.45 -20.01 -14.33
CA CYS A 144 -21.34 -19.87 -13.37
C CYS A 144 -21.39 -18.57 -12.54
N ALA A 145 -22.33 -17.65 -12.82
CA ALA A 145 -22.38 -16.35 -12.17
C ALA A 145 -22.90 -16.35 -10.71
N ILE A 146 -23.25 -17.50 -10.12
CA ILE A 146 -23.72 -17.54 -8.72
C ILE A 146 -23.21 -18.83 -8.04
N PRO A 147 -22.18 -18.69 -7.19
CA PRO A 147 -22.43 -19.02 -5.79
C PRO A 147 -21.75 -17.98 -4.87
N SER A 148 -22.22 -16.73 -4.90
CA SER A 148 -21.96 -15.83 -3.77
C SER A 148 -23.05 -16.04 -2.70
N LEU A 149 -22.61 -16.15 -1.44
CA LEU A 149 -23.41 -16.09 -0.19
C LEU A 149 -23.94 -17.39 0.45
N ALA A 150 -23.30 -18.54 0.27
CA ALA A 150 -23.63 -19.72 1.07
C ALA A 150 -22.41 -20.38 1.72
N LEU A 151 -21.50 -19.63 2.36
CA LEU A 151 -20.61 -20.19 3.39
C LEU A 151 -19.90 -19.06 4.15
N ILE A 152 -20.58 -18.47 5.13
CA ILE A 152 -19.94 -17.87 6.30
C ILE A 152 -20.61 -18.55 7.50
N PRO A 153 -19.91 -19.41 8.27
CA PRO A 153 -20.43 -19.95 9.52
C PRO A 153 -20.54 -18.89 10.61
#